data_AF-A0A3A9FHA8-F1
#
_entry.id   AF-A0A3A9FHA8-F1
#
_cell.length_a   1.000
_cell.length_b   1.000
_cell.length_c   1.000
_cell.angle_alpha   90.00
_cell.angle_beta   90.00
_cell.angle_gamma   90.00
#
_symmetry.space_group_name_H-M   'P 1'
#
loop_
_entity.id
_entity.type
_entity.pdbx_description
1 polymer ?
#
loop_
_entity_poly.entity_id
_entity_poly.type
_entity_poly.pdbx_seq_one_letter_code
_entity_poly.pdbx_strand_id
1 'polypeptide(L)'
;MRKRNYMAALACALSMTMVTASPATVMAGETEAVTEAGTEEAATEAGTEEAATEAGTEETATGNEDNEEAATEEAGAEKETEHVTEKEAEDVEPLEVPEKRPDYKASEYVTLGEYKGVTVQLSHITEDDVEKQIQAAIRQGDLMETLTEGKVQTGDIANIDYEGKLNGEPFDGGTAKGFDLNIGSGEFIPGFEDGLIGVAVGETVDLKLTFPEGYNNAELAGKETVFTVTVNEIKRMPELNDELVSTLSEGAYTDVASYRASVKEDLENGLSEMRESEIKYNLLVRVAETSEVKGYPQELVDYGVALMESAYREMAEAYSVDFAEFLSMAYNNMTVEQFRKQAAVEVQMTMQQELLLKAVAEAEGIEISDEDYAAGCEEYRKTTGFETVEELIAYYGEDQIRISVLQNKVLDFLMEHAIIEEETEPESAADEAGTKKDGTAAGQDETKAGAEETETE
;
A
#
# COMPACT_ATOMS: atom_id res chain seq x y z
N MET A 1 -22.82 18.03 16.29
CA MET A 1 -21.49 18.67 16.10
C MET A 1 -20.38 17.95 16.85
N ARG A 2 -20.53 17.48 18.10
CA ARG A 2 -19.49 16.70 18.84
C ARG A 2 -19.23 15.26 18.33
N LYS A 3 -19.94 14.80 17.31
CA LYS A 3 -20.03 13.38 16.91
C LYS A 3 -19.25 13.00 15.63
N ARG A 4 -18.80 14.00 14.86
CA ARG A 4 -17.90 13.84 13.68
C ARG A 4 -16.43 13.57 14.05
N ASN A 5 -16.13 13.44 15.34
CA ASN A 5 -14.79 13.63 15.90
C ASN A 5 -13.95 12.34 16.05
N TYR A 6 -14.55 11.15 15.90
CA TYR A 6 -13.82 9.90 16.12
C TYR A 6 -13.12 9.37 14.87
N MET A 7 -13.76 9.43 13.69
CA MET A 7 -13.10 9.12 12.41
C MET A 7 -11.90 10.03 12.17
N ALA A 8 -11.99 11.28 12.64
CA ALA A 8 -10.90 12.23 12.69
C ALA A 8 -9.76 11.76 13.60
N ALA A 9 -10.06 11.39 14.85
CA ALA A 9 -9.06 10.92 15.81
C ALA A 9 -8.39 9.60 15.37
N LEU A 10 -9.15 8.66 14.79
CA LEU A 10 -8.65 7.42 14.22
C LEU A 10 -7.80 7.71 12.98
N ALA A 11 -8.24 8.62 12.10
CA ALA A 11 -7.47 9.09 10.96
C ALA A 11 -6.24 9.91 11.36
N CYS A 12 -6.21 10.58 12.51
CA CYS A 12 -5.05 11.33 13.00
C CYS A 12 -4.01 10.40 13.65
N ALA A 13 -4.47 9.39 14.40
CA ALA A 13 -3.62 8.30 14.89
C ALA A 13 -3.05 7.46 13.73
N LEU A 14 -3.88 7.13 12.72
CA LEU A 14 -3.41 6.46 11.50
C LEU A 14 -2.57 7.39 10.61
N SER A 15 -2.90 8.67 10.43
CA SER A 15 -2.15 9.59 9.55
C SER A 15 -0.80 9.97 10.13
N MET A 16 -0.65 9.98 11.46
CA MET A 16 0.66 10.15 12.09
C MET A 16 1.57 8.92 11.93
N THR A 17 1.02 7.77 11.52
CA THR A 17 1.79 6.55 11.21
C THR A 17 1.85 6.23 9.70
N MET A 18 0.90 6.71 8.90
CA MET A 18 0.75 6.39 7.47
C MET A 18 1.21 7.50 6.52
N VAL A 19 2.32 8.20 6.82
CA VAL A 19 3.01 8.98 5.79
C VAL A 19 3.97 8.11 4.96
N THR A 20 4.26 6.85 5.32
CA THR A 20 5.22 6.01 4.57
C THR A 20 4.87 4.54 4.36
N ALA A 21 3.70 4.05 4.79
CA ALA A 21 3.31 2.68 4.48
C ALA A 21 2.47 2.61 3.19
N SER A 22 3.11 2.20 2.09
CA SER A 22 2.38 1.71 0.91
C SER A 22 1.41 0.58 1.33
N PRO A 23 0.19 0.46 0.75
CA PRO A 23 -0.88 -0.42 1.24
C PRO A 23 -0.56 -1.92 1.27
N ALA A 24 0.61 -2.34 0.80
CA ALA A 24 0.94 -3.74 0.53
C ALA A 24 1.30 -4.57 1.77
N THR A 25 1.68 -3.97 2.91
CA THR A 25 2.35 -4.73 3.99
C THR A 25 1.45 -5.17 5.14
N VAL A 26 0.22 -4.66 5.29
CA VAL A 26 -0.61 -4.93 6.49
C VAL A 26 -1.55 -6.15 6.33
N MET A 27 -1.68 -6.76 5.15
CA MET A 27 -2.65 -7.84 4.91
C MET A 27 -2.06 -9.26 4.80
N ALA A 28 -0.78 -9.47 5.15
CA ALA A 28 -0.16 -10.80 5.12
C ALA A 28 -0.23 -11.48 6.49
N GLY A 29 -1.44 -11.82 6.96
CA GLY A 29 -1.62 -12.52 8.24
C GLY A 29 -3.02 -13.06 8.40
N GLU A 30 -3.22 -14.30 7.91
CA GLU A 30 -4.34 -15.21 8.25
C GLU A 30 -5.75 -14.84 7.74
N THR A 31 -6.18 -15.44 6.63
CA THR A 31 -7.07 -16.62 6.63
C THR A 31 -7.59 -16.95 5.22
N GLU A 32 -7.54 -18.25 4.91
CA GLU A 32 -8.12 -18.87 3.72
C GLU A 32 -9.67 -18.89 3.77
N ALA A 33 -10.25 -18.74 2.58
CA ALA A 33 -11.56 -19.23 2.11
C ALA A 33 -12.85 -18.61 2.69
N VAL A 34 -13.67 -18.02 1.80
CA VAL A 34 -14.92 -18.61 1.26
C VAL A 34 -15.68 -17.59 0.37
N THR A 35 -15.77 -17.94 -0.92
CA THR A 35 -16.82 -17.70 -1.95
C THR A 35 -17.36 -16.31 -2.30
N GLU A 36 -17.28 -16.04 -3.61
CA GLU A 36 -17.98 -15.03 -4.41
C GLU A 36 -19.52 -15.08 -4.33
N ALA A 37 -20.15 -13.91 -4.47
CA ALA A 37 -21.36 -13.73 -5.27
C ALA A 37 -21.25 -12.38 -5.99
N GLY A 38 -21.15 -12.43 -7.32
CA GLY A 38 -21.15 -11.26 -8.20
C GLY A 38 -22.55 -10.87 -8.69
N THR A 39 -22.63 -9.66 -9.26
CA THR A 39 -23.42 -9.26 -10.45
C THR A 39 -22.98 -7.83 -10.77
N GLU A 40 -22.27 -7.58 -11.87
CA GLU A 40 -22.76 -7.43 -13.25
C GLU A 40 -23.34 -6.02 -13.49
N GLU A 41 -22.56 -5.16 -14.17
CA GLU A 41 -23.12 -4.28 -15.21
C GLU A 41 -22.02 -3.88 -16.20
N ALA A 42 -22.09 -4.46 -17.41
CA ALA A 42 -21.33 -4.02 -18.56
C ALA A 42 -22.17 -3.02 -19.36
N ALA A 43 -21.55 -1.91 -19.72
CA ALA A 43 -22.02 -1.00 -20.75
C ALA A 43 -22.06 -1.69 -22.12
N THR A 44 -22.84 -1.14 -23.07
CA THR A 44 -22.31 -0.78 -24.39
C THR A 44 -23.31 0.00 -25.24
N GLU A 45 -22.80 1.06 -25.84
CA GLU A 45 -23.38 1.81 -26.96
C GLU A 45 -23.42 0.96 -28.24
N ALA A 46 -24.39 1.24 -29.12
CA ALA A 46 -24.16 1.89 -30.43
C ALA A 46 -25.24 1.55 -31.47
N GLY A 47 -25.60 2.55 -32.28
CA GLY A 47 -25.87 2.29 -33.71
C GLY A 47 -27.28 2.55 -34.24
N THR A 48 -27.52 3.82 -34.58
CA THR A 48 -28.01 4.30 -35.89
C THR A 48 -29.37 3.89 -36.49
N GLU A 49 -30.07 4.96 -36.89
CA GLU A 49 -30.85 5.17 -38.12
C GLU A 49 -32.38 4.99 -38.14
N GLU A 50 -32.99 6.16 -38.39
CA GLU A 50 -34.16 6.45 -39.23
C GLU A 50 -35.60 6.14 -38.81
N ALA A 51 -36.37 7.24 -38.90
CA ALA A 51 -37.71 7.36 -39.44
C ALA A 51 -38.94 7.13 -38.52
N ALA A 52 -39.53 8.29 -38.19
CA ALA A 52 -40.95 8.62 -38.33
C ALA A 52 -41.99 7.84 -37.51
N THR A 53 -42.63 8.55 -36.59
CA THR A 53 -44.03 8.27 -36.20
C THR A 53 -44.85 9.56 -36.22
N GLU A 54 -45.79 9.65 -37.15
CA GLU A 54 -47.02 10.44 -36.99
C GLU A 54 -48.22 9.48 -37.01
N ALA A 55 -49.01 9.59 -35.95
CA ALA A 55 -50.48 9.58 -35.90
C ALA A 55 -51.33 8.41 -36.45
N GLY A 56 -52.33 8.03 -35.63
CA GLY A 56 -53.62 7.46 -36.04
C GLY A 56 -53.96 6.18 -35.26
N THR A 57 -54.77 6.21 -34.20
CA THR A 57 -56.26 6.17 -34.14
C THR A 57 -56.91 4.83 -34.51
N GLU A 58 -57.95 4.52 -33.73
CA GLU A 58 -58.99 3.48 -33.84
C GLU A 58 -58.65 2.08 -33.30
N GLU A 59 -59.29 1.57 -32.25
CA GLU A 59 -60.71 1.24 -31.96
C GLU A 59 -61.03 -0.25 -32.26
N THR A 60 -61.80 -0.86 -31.34
CA THR A 60 -62.50 -2.16 -31.39
C THR A 60 -61.65 -3.39 -31.02
N ALA A 61 -61.88 -4.12 -29.92
CA ALA A 61 -63.05 -4.81 -29.35
C ALA A 61 -63.30 -6.22 -29.95
N THR A 62 -63.63 -7.16 -29.04
CA THR A 62 -64.07 -8.57 -29.22
C THR A 62 -62.94 -9.55 -29.57
N GLY A 63 -62.84 -10.79 -29.07
CA GLY A 63 -63.70 -11.71 -28.31
C GLY A 63 -63.09 -13.10 -28.60
N ASN A 64 -62.62 -13.84 -27.59
CA ASN A 64 -63.24 -15.03 -26.99
C ASN A 64 -62.88 -16.37 -27.69
N GLU A 65 -62.83 -17.43 -26.86
CA GLU A 65 -62.89 -18.89 -27.16
C GLU A 65 -61.52 -19.58 -27.40
N ASP A 66 -61.00 -20.30 -26.41
CA ASP A 66 -61.32 -21.69 -26.01
C ASP A 66 -60.70 -22.73 -26.96
N ASN A 67 -59.81 -23.61 -26.47
CA ASN A 67 -60.16 -25.01 -26.23
C ASN A 67 -58.98 -25.88 -25.69
N GLU A 68 -59.32 -26.69 -24.68
CA GLU A 68 -58.91 -28.05 -24.29
C GLU A 68 -57.49 -28.60 -24.60
N GLU A 69 -56.72 -29.05 -23.61
CA GLU A 69 -56.85 -30.28 -22.78
C GLU A 69 -55.93 -31.40 -23.32
N ALA A 70 -54.93 -31.77 -22.51
CA ALA A 70 -54.48 -33.16 -22.35
C ALA A 70 -53.54 -33.25 -21.14
N ALA A 71 -54.08 -33.82 -20.07
CA ALA A 71 -53.35 -34.23 -18.89
C ALA A 71 -52.53 -35.50 -19.14
N THR A 72 -51.35 -35.58 -18.51
CA THR A 72 -50.76 -36.83 -18.04
C THR A 72 -50.09 -36.55 -16.69
N GLU A 73 -50.66 -37.13 -15.63
CA GLU A 73 -50.04 -37.31 -14.32
C GLU A 73 -48.81 -38.24 -14.44
N GLU A 74 -47.74 -37.96 -13.71
CA GLU A 74 -47.22 -38.89 -12.70
C GLU A 74 -46.16 -38.24 -11.78
N ALA A 75 -46.38 -38.45 -10.48
CA ALA A 75 -45.40 -38.70 -9.40
C ALA A 75 -44.35 -37.63 -9.01
N GLY A 76 -44.73 -36.82 -8.02
CA GLY A 76 -44.16 -36.91 -6.66
C GLY A 76 -42.67 -36.66 -6.44
N ALA A 77 -42.35 -35.45 -5.97
CA ALA A 77 -41.37 -35.21 -4.91
C ALA A 77 -41.63 -33.83 -4.30
N GLU A 78 -42.21 -33.80 -3.11
CA GLU A 78 -42.26 -32.62 -2.25
C GLU A 78 -40.81 -32.19 -1.96
N LYS A 79 -40.37 -31.09 -2.57
CA LYS A 79 -39.18 -30.38 -2.13
C LYS A 79 -39.67 -29.36 -1.12
N GLU A 80 -39.40 -29.63 0.16
CA GLU A 80 -39.47 -28.62 1.20
C GLU A 80 -38.68 -27.40 0.72
N THR A 81 -39.41 -26.35 0.37
CA THR A 81 -38.84 -25.02 0.31
C THR A 81 -38.53 -24.66 1.74
N GLU A 82 -37.29 -24.87 2.17
CA GLU A 82 -36.73 -24.11 3.29
C GLU A 82 -36.88 -22.64 2.91
N HIS A 83 -37.92 -22.03 3.48
CA HIS A 83 -38.02 -20.60 3.58
C HIS A 83 -36.82 -20.20 4.42
N VAL A 84 -35.73 -19.79 3.77
CA VAL A 84 -34.70 -18.96 4.42
C VAL A 84 -35.47 -17.70 4.78
N THR A 85 -35.96 -17.66 6.01
CA THR A 85 -36.32 -16.41 6.65
C THR A 85 -35.06 -15.58 6.63
N GLU A 86 -35.03 -14.56 5.75
CA GLU A 86 -34.22 -13.37 5.97
C GLU A 86 -34.44 -13.00 7.43
N LYS A 87 -33.42 -13.25 8.25
CA LYS A 87 -33.43 -12.77 9.61
C LYS A 87 -33.31 -11.27 9.46
N GLU A 88 -34.44 -10.56 9.54
CA GLU A 88 -34.47 -9.10 9.59
C GLU A 88 -33.32 -8.67 10.51
N ALA A 89 -32.43 -7.82 9.98
CA ALA A 89 -31.28 -7.35 10.71
C ALA A 89 -31.81 -6.52 11.88
N GLU A 90 -31.96 -7.16 13.03
CA GLU A 90 -32.56 -6.56 14.22
C GLU A 90 -31.64 -5.43 14.69
N ASP A 91 -32.13 -4.19 14.62
CA ASP A 91 -31.38 -3.04 15.12
C ASP A 91 -31.33 -3.14 16.66
N VAL A 92 -30.11 -3.16 17.18
CA VAL A 92 -29.86 -3.20 18.62
C VAL A 92 -29.79 -1.76 19.12
N GLU A 93 -30.26 -1.50 20.35
CA GLU A 93 -30.18 -0.16 20.95
C GLU A 93 -28.75 0.42 20.82
N PRO A 94 -28.62 1.69 20.36
CA PRO A 94 -27.33 2.34 20.23
C PRO A 94 -26.58 2.40 21.56
N LEU A 95 -25.26 2.23 21.51
CA LEU A 95 -24.42 2.50 22.68
C LEU A 95 -24.44 3.99 23.02
N GLU A 96 -24.65 4.31 24.30
CA GLU A 96 -24.48 5.67 24.77
C GLU A 96 -22.99 6.01 24.81
N VAL A 97 -22.61 7.10 24.16
CA VAL A 97 -21.25 7.65 24.25
C VAL A 97 -21.16 8.50 25.52
N PRO A 98 -20.32 8.12 26.50
CA PRO A 98 -20.09 8.94 27.69
C PRO A 98 -19.65 10.36 27.30
N GLU A 99 -20.13 11.38 28.02
CA GLU A 99 -19.75 12.78 27.72
C GLU A 99 -18.27 13.07 27.95
N LYS A 100 -17.63 12.29 28.84
CA LYS A 100 -16.23 12.43 29.21
C LYS A 100 -15.50 11.12 28.93
N ARG A 101 -14.32 11.23 28.33
CA ARG A 101 -13.39 10.11 28.16
C ARG A 101 -12.97 9.57 29.54
N PRO A 102 -13.07 8.24 29.77
CA PRO A 102 -12.57 7.63 31.00
C PRO A 102 -11.07 7.88 31.19
N ASP A 103 -10.68 8.24 32.41
CA ASP A 103 -9.27 8.34 32.78
C ASP A 103 -8.76 6.98 33.24
N TYR A 104 -7.45 6.75 33.10
CA TYR A 104 -6.82 5.48 33.45
C TYR A 104 -5.35 5.69 33.79
N LYS A 105 -4.80 4.73 34.52
CA LYS A 105 -3.38 4.67 34.87
C LYS A 105 -2.68 3.64 33.99
N ALA A 106 -1.84 4.10 33.06
CA ALA A 106 -1.22 3.25 32.06
C ALA A 106 -0.32 2.18 32.69
N SER A 107 0.36 2.51 33.79
CA SER A 107 1.20 1.57 34.56
C SER A 107 0.44 0.38 35.20
N GLU A 108 -0.89 0.38 35.21
CA GLU A 108 -1.69 -0.80 35.60
C GLU A 108 -1.80 -1.83 34.46
N TYR A 109 -1.67 -1.38 33.21
CA TYR A 109 -1.89 -2.16 32.00
C TYR A 109 -0.59 -2.45 31.23
N VAL A 110 0.46 -1.64 31.46
CA VAL A 110 1.74 -1.75 30.76
C VAL A 110 2.87 -2.02 31.74
N THR A 111 3.77 -2.93 31.37
CA THR A 111 5.10 -3.05 31.96
C THR A 111 6.11 -2.61 30.94
N LEU A 112 6.73 -1.45 31.18
CA LEU A 112 7.74 -0.89 30.29
C LEU A 112 9.02 -1.73 30.32
N GLY A 113 9.57 -1.98 29.14
CA GLY A 113 10.91 -2.51 28.96
C GLY A 113 11.98 -1.42 28.90
N GLU A 114 12.98 -1.65 28.05
CA GLU A 114 13.99 -0.65 27.72
C GLU A 114 13.43 0.35 26.69
N TYR A 115 13.34 1.62 27.09
CA TYR A 115 12.87 2.73 26.23
C TYR A 115 13.86 3.90 26.17
N LYS A 116 14.93 3.88 26.98
CA LYS A 116 16.04 4.86 26.94
C LYS A 116 17.30 4.20 26.40
N GLY A 117 18.10 4.94 25.65
CA GLY A 117 19.31 4.41 25.01
C GLY A 117 19.00 3.38 23.92
N VAL A 118 17.77 3.43 23.38
CA VAL A 118 17.36 2.59 22.27
C VAL A 118 18.12 3.01 21.02
N THR A 119 18.77 2.06 20.37
CA THR A 119 19.38 2.28 19.06
C THR A 119 18.32 2.27 17.97
N VAL A 120 18.26 3.33 17.18
CA VAL A 120 17.50 3.42 15.93
C VAL A 120 18.49 3.50 14.79
N GLN A 121 18.38 2.57 13.85
CA GLN A 121 19.12 2.61 12.60
C GLN A 121 18.30 3.43 11.61
N LEU A 122 18.94 4.44 11.02
CA LEU A 122 18.38 5.22 9.94
C LEU A 122 18.69 4.55 8.61
N SER A 123 17.65 4.42 7.78
CA SER A 123 17.79 4.03 6.38
C SER A 123 18.72 5.04 5.67
N HIS A 124 19.72 4.55 4.94
CA HIS A 124 20.56 5.37 4.07
C HIS A 124 20.17 5.21 2.61
N ILE A 125 20.42 6.23 1.80
CA ILE A 125 20.24 6.14 0.35
C ILE A 125 21.39 5.30 -0.21
N THR A 126 21.04 4.12 -0.74
CA THR A 126 21.99 3.24 -1.41
C THR A 126 22.19 3.67 -2.87
N GLU A 127 23.26 3.20 -3.51
CA GLU A 127 23.43 3.39 -4.96
C GLU A 127 22.35 2.66 -5.78
N ASP A 128 21.77 1.59 -5.23
CA ASP A 128 20.64 0.87 -5.84
C ASP A 128 19.35 1.72 -5.83
N ASP A 129 19.13 2.53 -4.80
CA ASP A 129 18.00 3.47 -4.74
C ASP A 129 18.14 4.60 -5.78
N VAL A 130 19.37 5.12 -5.93
CA VAL A 130 19.69 6.08 -7.00
C VAL A 130 19.43 5.47 -8.37
N GLU A 131 19.86 4.24 -8.60
CA GLU A 131 19.65 3.53 -9.85
C GLU A 131 18.16 3.30 -10.13
N LYS A 132 17.38 2.84 -9.15
CA LYS A 132 15.93 2.67 -9.28
C LYS A 132 15.23 3.97 -9.64
N GLN A 133 15.63 5.08 -9.00
CA GLN A 133 15.04 6.39 -9.27
C GLN A 133 15.34 6.87 -10.68
N ILE A 134 16.56 6.65 -11.17
CA ILE A 134 16.94 6.94 -12.56
C ILE A 134 16.15 6.07 -13.54
N GLN A 135 16.03 4.77 -13.27
CA GLN A 135 15.23 3.87 -14.11
C GLN A 135 13.75 4.27 -14.14
N ALA A 136 13.20 4.72 -13.02
CA ALA A 136 11.85 5.25 -12.96
C ALA A 136 11.70 6.51 -13.83
N ALA A 137 12.67 7.43 -13.78
CA ALA A 137 12.69 8.62 -14.62
C ALA A 137 12.76 8.28 -16.12
N ILE A 138 13.57 7.29 -16.50
CA ILE A 138 13.65 6.78 -17.89
C ILE A 138 12.30 6.22 -18.35
N ARG A 139 11.64 5.41 -17.51
CA ARG A 139 10.32 4.86 -17.83
C ARG A 139 9.26 5.96 -17.97
N GLN A 140 9.23 6.90 -17.04
CA GLN A 140 8.27 8.02 -17.07
C GLN A 140 8.48 8.93 -18.29
N GLY A 141 9.73 9.09 -18.74
CA GLY A 141 10.07 9.84 -19.94
C GLY A 141 9.86 9.09 -21.26
N ASP A 142 9.45 7.82 -21.24
CA ASP A 142 9.40 6.93 -22.41
C ASP A 142 10.73 6.89 -23.19
N LEU A 143 11.85 6.93 -22.45
CA LEU A 143 13.21 6.95 -23.01
C LEU A 143 13.86 5.56 -23.05
N MET A 144 13.06 4.50 -22.93
CA MET A 144 13.56 3.14 -23.09
C MET A 144 13.98 2.89 -24.54
N GLU A 145 15.04 2.11 -24.74
CA GLU A 145 15.50 1.78 -26.08
C GLU A 145 14.55 0.75 -26.71
N THR A 146 13.93 1.11 -27.83
CA THR A 146 13.10 0.18 -28.61
C THR A 146 13.99 -0.63 -29.56
N LEU A 147 14.03 -1.93 -29.33
CA LEU A 147 14.79 -2.92 -30.09
C LEU A 147 13.86 -3.66 -31.05
N THR A 148 14.12 -3.51 -32.34
CA THR A 148 13.44 -4.25 -33.43
C THR A 148 14.18 -5.52 -33.84
N GLU A 149 15.37 -5.74 -33.29
CA GLU A 149 16.18 -6.95 -33.44
C GLU A 149 16.78 -7.32 -32.08
N GLY A 150 16.93 -8.62 -31.80
CA GLY A 150 17.49 -9.09 -30.55
C GLY A 150 16.65 -10.20 -29.92
N LYS A 151 16.95 -10.52 -28.66
CA LYS A 151 16.26 -11.55 -27.88
C LYS A 151 15.77 -10.98 -26.56
N VAL A 152 14.61 -11.45 -26.14
CA VAL A 152 13.98 -11.09 -24.86
C VAL A 152 14.88 -11.51 -23.69
N GLN A 153 15.01 -10.63 -22.71
CA GLN A 153 15.75 -10.83 -21.46
C GLN A 153 14.87 -10.43 -20.26
N THR A 154 15.23 -10.90 -19.07
CA THR A 154 14.58 -10.44 -17.83
C THR A 154 14.77 -8.93 -17.66
N GLY A 155 13.71 -8.23 -17.27
CA GLY A 155 13.68 -6.77 -17.11
C GLY A 155 13.32 -5.98 -18.37
N ASP A 156 13.18 -6.66 -19.52
CA ASP A 156 12.63 -6.06 -20.74
C ASP A 156 11.12 -5.84 -20.63
N ILE A 157 10.60 -4.89 -21.42
CA ILE A 157 9.19 -4.83 -21.77
C ILE A 157 9.04 -5.44 -23.17
N ALA A 158 8.43 -6.61 -23.27
CA ALA A 158 8.17 -7.25 -24.56
C ALA A 158 6.78 -6.86 -25.06
N ASN A 159 6.68 -6.24 -26.23
CA ASN A 159 5.41 -6.08 -26.91
C ASN A 159 5.05 -7.40 -27.58
N ILE A 160 3.93 -8.01 -27.19
CA ILE A 160 3.55 -9.35 -27.62
C ILE A 160 2.14 -9.42 -28.19
N ASP A 161 1.98 -10.31 -29.16
CA ASP A 161 0.69 -10.85 -29.57
C ASP A 161 0.59 -12.28 -29.04
N TYR A 162 -0.47 -12.63 -28.32
CA TYR A 162 -0.65 -13.99 -27.83
C TYR A 162 -2.07 -14.52 -28.08
N GLU A 163 -2.15 -15.83 -28.33
CA GLU A 163 -3.40 -16.58 -28.46
C GLU A 163 -3.30 -17.87 -27.63
N GLY A 164 -4.09 -17.94 -26.57
CA GLY A 164 -4.23 -19.09 -25.68
C GLY A 164 -5.31 -20.05 -26.14
N LYS A 165 -4.99 -21.35 -26.16
CA LYS A 165 -5.92 -22.42 -26.55
C LYS A 165 -5.97 -23.50 -25.47
N LEU A 166 -7.19 -23.91 -25.14
CA LEU A 166 -7.48 -25.07 -24.30
C LEU A 166 -8.04 -26.19 -25.20
N ASN A 167 -7.39 -27.35 -25.20
CA ASN A 167 -7.77 -28.48 -26.08
C ASN A 167 -7.86 -28.13 -27.58
N GLY A 168 -7.13 -27.09 -28.02
CA GLY A 168 -7.12 -26.61 -29.40
C GLY A 168 -8.16 -25.54 -29.73
N GLU A 169 -9.03 -25.16 -28.79
CA GLU A 169 -10.00 -24.07 -28.95
C GLU A 169 -9.56 -22.81 -28.16
N PRO A 170 -9.65 -21.60 -28.75
CA PRO A 170 -9.40 -20.36 -28.02
C PRO A 170 -10.39 -20.19 -26.87
N PHE A 171 -9.94 -19.61 -25.77
CA PHE A 171 -10.78 -19.28 -24.62
C PHE A 171 -10.79 -17.77 -24.35
N ASP A 172 -11.83 -17.32 -23.64
CA ASP A 172 -12.01 -15.89 -23.35
C ASP A 172 -10.94 -15.36 -22.39
N GLY A 173 -10.46 -14.14 -22.63
CA GLY A 173 -9.31 -13.56 -21.93
C GLY A 173 -7.95 -14.20 -22.28
N GLY A 174 -7.91 -15.18 -23.17
CA GLY A 174 -6.67 -15.86 -23.59
C GLY A 174 -5.94 -15.21 -24.78
N THR A 175 -6.46 -14.13 -25.36
CA THR A 175 -5.92 -13.53 -26.59
C THR A 175 -5.79 -12.03 -26.49
N ALA A 176 -4.62 -11.48 -26.85
CA ALA A 176 -4.39 -10.05 -26.99
C ALA A 176 -3.38 -9.75 -28.11
N LYS A 177 -3.37 -8.51 -28.59
CA LYS A 177 -2.39 -8.00 -29.56
C LYS A 177 -1.78 -6.70 -29.08
N GLY A 178 -0.49 -6.53 -29.34
CA GLY A 178 0.28 -5.35 -28.96
C GLY A 178 0.34 -5.12 -27.46
N PHE A 179 0.30 -6.18 -26.66
CA PHE A 179 0.33 -6.09 -25.20
C PHE A 179 1.77 -5.91 -24.71
N ASP A 180 2.04 -4.86 -23.93
CA ASP A 180 3.35 -4.64 -23.31
C ASP A 180 3.46 -5.45 -22.02
N LEU A 181 4.31 -6.47 -22.01
CA LEU A 181 4.57 -7.34 -20.87
C LEU A 181 5.95 -7.07 -20.26
N ASN A 182 5.98 -6.74 -18.97
CA ASN A 182 7.22 -6.65 -18.19
C ASN A 182 7.74 -8.06 -17.87
N ILE A 183 8.89 -8.44 -18.43
CA ILE A 183 9.45 -9.79 -18.25
C ILE A 183 10.07 -9.90 -16.85
N GLY A 184 9.45 -10.73 -16.00
CA GLY A 184 9.79 -10.92 -14.59
C GLY A 184 8.83 -10.23 -13.62
N SER A 185 7.68 -9.69 -14.07
CA SER A 185 6.67 -9.09 -13.19
C SER A 185 5.85 -10.13 -12.43
N GLY A 186 5.70 -11.33 -12.96
CA GLY A 186 4.84 -12.37 -12.39
C GLY A 186 3.35 -12.05 -12.55
N GLU A 187 2.99 -11.12 -13.45
CA GLU A 187 1.60 -10.77 -13.76
C GLU A 187 0.91 -11.88 -14.56
N PHE A 188 1.68 -12.68 -15.31
CA PHE A 188 1.17 -13.81 -16.07
C PHE A 188 1.33 -15.12 -15.31
N ILE A 189 0.68 -16.18 -15.81
CA ILE A 189 0.77 -17.51 -15.19
C ILE A 189 2.23 -17.99 -15.16
N PRO A 190 2.64 -18.75 -14.12
CA PRO A 190 4.00 -19.25 -14.00
C PRO A 190 4.50 -19.96 -15.27
N GLY A 191 5.72 -19.62 -15.68
CA GLY A 191 6.35 -20.15 -16.89
C GLY A 191 6.01 -19.42 -18.19
N PHE A 192 5.03 -18.51 -18.21
CA PHE A 192 4.74 -17.69 -19.39
C PHE A 192 5.92 -16.76 -19.72
N GLU A 193 6.31 -15.91 -18.77
CA GLU A 193 7.39 -14.94 -18.94
C GLU A 193 8.75 -15.63 -19.15
N ASP A 194 9.05 -16.68 -18.37
CA ASP A 194 10.26 -17.48 -18.51
C ASP A 194 10.38 -18.13 -19.90
N GLY A 195 9.24 -18.54 -20.47
CA GLY A 195 9.16 -19.13 -21.80
C GLY A 195 9.49 -18.17 -22.94
N LEU A 196 9.37 -16.85 -22.70
CA LEU A 196 9.73 -15.82 -23.67
C LEU A 196 11.20 -15.44 -23.63
N ILE A 197 11.92 -15.71 -22.53
CA ILE A 197 13.34 -15.37 -22.41
C ILE A 197 14.14 -16.10 -23.50
N GLY A 198 14.89 -15.34 -24.29
CA GLY A 198 15.72 -15.84 -25.38
C GLY A 198 15.01 -15.98 -26.74
N VAL A 199 13.69 -15.75 -26.80
CA VAL A 199 12.90 -15.65 -28.05
C VAL A 199 13.31 -14.38 -28.79
N ALA A 200 13.48 -14.47 -30.10
CA ALA A 200 13.88 -13.32 -30.91
C ALA A 200 12.70 -12.42 -31.29
N VAL A 201 12.96 -11.13 -31.52
CA VAL A 201 11.97 -10.22 -32.11
C VAL A 201 11.52 -10.75 -33.47
N GLY A 202 10.21 -10.76 -33.70
CA GLY A 202 9.55 -11.32 -34.88
C GLY A 202 9.36 -12.84 -34.85
N GLU A 203 9.82 -13.53 -33.81
CA GLU A 203 9.63 -14.97 -33.64
C GLU A 203 8.31 -15.28 -32.93
N THR A 204 7.69 -16.38 -33.36
CA THR A 204 6.50 -16.96 -32.72
C THR A 204 6.88 -18.25 -32.02
N VAL A 205 6.50 -18.40 -30.76
CA VAL A 205 6.75 -19.58 -29.93
C VAL A 205 5.44 -20.13 -29.37
N ASP A 206 5.34 -21.45 -29.26
CA ASP A 206 4.24 -22.12 -28.55
C ASP A 206 4.69 -22.48 -27.13
N LEU A 207 4.10 -21.83 -26.14
CA LEU A 207 4.31 -22.09 -24.72
C LEU A 207 3.26 -23.06 -24.21
N LYS A 208 3.71 -24.20 -23.69
CA LYS A 208 2.84 -25.18 -23.03
C LYS A 208 2.85 -24.92 -21.54
N LEU A 209 1.75 -24.42 -21.02
CA LEU A 209 1.62 -23.93 -19.65
C LEU A 209 0.48 -24.65 -18.94
N THR A 210 0.50 -24.64 -17.62
CA THR A 210 -0.58 -25.18 -16.78
C THR A 210 -1.06 -24.07 -15.88
N PHE A 211 -2.35 -23.79 -15.90
CA PHE A 211 -2.94 -22.85 -14.96
C PHE A 211 -2.85 -23.40 -13.53
N PRO A 212 -2.58 -22.54 -12.52
CA PRO A 212 -2.59 -22.96 -11.12
C PRO A 212 -3.93 -23.62 -10.71
N GLU A 213 -3.89 -24.54 -9.75
CA GLU A 213 -5.11 -25.21 -9.26
C GLU A 213 -6.09 -24.24 -8.59
N GLY A 214 -5.59 -23.14 -8.01
CA GLY A 214 -6.39 -22.09 -7.36
C GLY A 214 -6.75 -20.92 -8.28
N TYR A 215 -6.71 -21.08 -9.60
CA TYR A 215 -7.07 -20.00 -10.52
C TYR A 215 -8.57 -19.69 -10.46
N ASN A 216 -8.94 -18.40 -10.41
CA ASN A 216 -10.33 -17.95 -10.21
C ASN A 216 -11.31 -18.50 -11.26
N ASN A 217 -10.84 -18.74 -12.49
CA ASN A 217 -11.64 -19.38 -13.51
C ASN A 217 -11.58 -20.92 -13.39
N ALA A 218 -12.67 -21.52 -12.90
CA ALA A 218 -12.80 -22.96 -12.69
C ALA A 218 -12.65 -23.81 -13.97
N GLU A 219 -12.90 -23.25 -15.15
CA GLU A 219 -12.72 -23.95 -16.44
C GLU A 219 -11.24 -24.05 -16.83
N LEU A 220 -10.41 -23.12 -16.37
CA LEU A 220 -8.97 -23.06 -16.66
C LEU A 220 -8.13 -23.65 -15.53
N ALA A 221 -8.59 -23.61 -14.28
CA ALA A 221 -7.85 -24.09 -13.12
C ALA A 221 -7.30 -25.52 -13.29
N GLY A 222 -5.98 -25.67 -13.12
CA GLY A 222 -5.28 -26.95 -13.27
C GLY A 222 -5.23 -27.52 -14.68
N LYS A 223 -5.67 -26.77 -15.72
CA LYS A 223 -5.66 -27.24 -17.11
C LYS A 223 -4.38 -26.88 -17.82
N GLU A 224 -3.92 -27.78 -18.68
CA GLU A 224 -2.86 -27.52 -19.64
C GLU A 224 -3.40 -26.73 -20.83
N THR A 225 -2.72 -25.65 -21.18
CA THR A 225 -3.04 -24.80 -22.33
C THR A 225 -1.79 -24.52 -23.16
N VAL A 226 -2.02 -24.17 -24.42
CA VAL A 226 -0.95 -23.74 -25.32
C VAL A 226 -1.17 -22.28 -25.67
N PHE A 227 -0.18 -21.45 -25.38
CA PHE A 227 -0.14 -20.06 -25.81
C PHE A 227 0.80 -19.92 -26.99
N THR A 228 0.26 -19.53 -28.14
CA THR A 228 1.08 -19.10 -29.27
C THR A 228 1.39 -17.62 -29.08
N VAL A 229 2.65 -17.28 -28.81
CA VAL A 229 3.09 -15.92 -28.52
C VAL A 229 4.07 -15.45 -29.59
N THR A 230 3.84 -14.25 -30.13
CA THR A 230 4.74 -13.57 -31.05
C THR A 230 5.33 -12.34 -30.37
N VAL A 231 6.64 -12.18 -30.43
CA VAL A 231 7.33 -10.99 -29.90
C VAL A 231 7.43 -9.96 -31.03
N ASN A 232 6.77 -8.82 -30.89
CA ASN A 232 6.73 -7.77 -31.92
C ASN A 232 7.92 -6.82 -31.83
N GLU A 233 8.22 -6.36 -30.61
CA GLU A 233 9.35 -5.49 -30.27
C GLU A 233 9.72 -5.65 -28.79
N ILE A 234 10.89 -5.16 -28.42
CA ILE A 234 11.38 -5.16 -27.05
C ILE A 234 11.75 -3.74 -26.67
N LYS A 235 11.27 -3.23 -25.53
CA LYS A 235 11.82 -2.02 -24.91
C LYS A 235 12.76 -2.44 -23.79
N ARG A 236 14.00 -1.97 -23.85
CA ARG A 236 15.05 -2.27 -22.86
C ARG A 236 15.52 -1.00 -22.17
N MET A 237 15.89 -1.13 -20.90
CA MET A 237 16.51 -0.05 -20.17
C MET A 237 17.86 0.31 -20.84
N PRO A 238 18.04 1.53 -21.37
CA PRO A 238 19.29 1.95 -21.96
C PRO A 238 20.37 2.07 -20.90
N GLU A 239 21.63 1.92 -21.31
CA GLU A 239 22.75 2.32 -20.47
C GLU A 239 22.74 3.83 -20.29
N LEU A 240 22.78 4.28 -19.03
CA LEU A 240 22.83 5.70 -18.71
C LEU A 240 24.13 6.31 -19.25
N ASN A 241 24.00 7.34 -20.07
CA ASN A 241 25.10 8.08 -20.68
C ASN A 241 24.79 9.58 -20.71
N ASP A 242 25.78 10.41 -21.02
CA ASP A 242 25.68 11.87 -20.98
C ASP A 242 24.58 12.45 -21.89
N GLU A 243 24.27 11.81 -23.02
CA GLU A 243 23.20 12.23 -23.93
C GLU A 243 21.82 11.94 -23.34
N LEU A 244 21.64 10.75 -22.77
CA LEU A 244 20.41 10.37 -22.09
C LEU A 244 20.19 11.24 -20.84
N VAL A 245 21.24 11.54 -20.09
CA VAL A 245 21.18 12.45 -18.92
C VAL A 245 20.73 13.84 -19.31
N SER A 246 21.31 14.40 -20.39
CA SER A 246 20.90 15.71 -20.90
C SER A 246 19.43 15.72 -21.30
N THR A 247 18.93 14.63 -21.88
CA THR A 247 17.51 14.47 -22.23
C THR A 247 16.62 14.37 -20.99
N LEU A 248 16.97 13.49 -20.04
CA LEU A 248 16.25 13.25 -18.79
C LEU A 248 16.13 14.50 -17.92
N SER A 249 17.19 15.30 -17.88
CA SER A 249 17.28 16.49 -17.05
C SER A 249 16.89 17.78 -17.77
N GLU A 250 16.38 17.68 -19.01
CA GLU A 250 16.07 18.82 -19.88
C GLU A 250 17.25 19.81 -20.02
N GLY A 251 18.48 19.28 -19.99
CA GLY A 251 19.73 20.04 -20.09
C GLY A 251 20.25 20.62 -18.77
N ALA A 252 19.65 20.30 -17.62
CA ALA A 252 20.16 20.72 -16.31
C ALA A 252 21.48 20.03 -15.95
N TYR A 253 21.67 18.78 -16.40
CA TYR A 253 22.89 17.99 -16.20
C TYR A 253 23.46 17.54 -17.54
N THR A 254 24.79 17.53 -17.67
CA THR A 254 25.49 17.18 -18.91
C THR A 254 26.33 15.92 -18.82
N ASP A 255 26.41 15.31 -17.62
CA ASP A 255 27.20 14.11 -17.37
C ASP A 255 26.52 13.20 -16.35
N VAL A 256 26.79 11.91 -16.47
CA VAL A 256 26.20 10.88 -15.59
C VAL A 256 26.50 11.10 -14.11
N ALA A 257 27.71 11.55 -13.77
CA ALA A 257 28.12 11.69 -12.37
C ALA A 257 27.35 12.83 -11.68
N SER A 258 27.21 13.98 -12.34
CA SER A 258 26.45 15.11 -11.78
C SER A 258 24.96 14.80 -11.63
N TYR A 259 24.37 14.07 -12.58
CA TYR A 259 22.96 13.66 -12.47
C TYR A 259 22.74 12.65 -11.34
N ARG A 260 23.59 11.61 -11.23
CA ARG A 260 23.52 10.66 -10.11
C ARG A 260 23.67 11.35 -8.76
N ALA A 261 24.59 12.30 -8.64
CA ALA A 261 24.77 13.09 -7.42
C ALA A 261 23.53 13.92 -7.07
N SER A 262 22.88 14.56 -8.07
CA SER A 262 21.62 15.28 -7.85
C SER A 262 20.50 14.36 -7.41
N VAL A 263 20.33 13.21 -8.08
CA VAL A 263 19.28 12.25 -7.70
C VAL A 263 19.51 11.75 -6.27
N LYS A 264 20.77 11.49 -5.89
CA LYS A 264 21.13 11.13 -4.53
C LYS A 264 20.80 12.24 -3.54
N GLU A 265 21.17 13.48 -3.84
CA GLU A 265 20.85 14.65 -3.00
C GLU A 265 19.32 14.84 -2.85
N ASP A 266 18.55 14.66 -3.92
CA ASP A 266 17.09 14.74 -3.90
C ASP A 266 16.48 13.64 -3.02
N LEU A 267 17.00 12.41 -3.12
CA LEU A 267 16.60 11.29 -2.26
C LEU A 267 16.97 11.54 -0.79
N GLU A 268 18.18 12.06 -0.52
CA GLU A 268 18.65 12.41 0.82
C GLU A 268 17.82 13.55 1.43
N ASN A 269 17.45 14.56 0.63
CA ASN A 269 16.58 15.66 1.05
C ASN A 269 15.18 15.15 1.39
N GLY A 270 14.58 14.34 0.52
CA GLY A 270 13.27 13.72 0.78
C GLY A 270 13.29 12.83 2.03
N LEU A 271 14.36 12.06 2.21
CA LEU A 271 14.56 11.26 3.42
C LEU A 271 14.74 12.15 4.66
N SER A 272 15.45 13.27 4.56
CA SER A 272 15.65 14.19 5.69
C SER A 272 14.35 14.83 6.19
N GLU A 273 13.39 15.10 5.29
CA GLU A 273 12.06 15.61 5.63
C GLU A 273 11.22 14.57 6.39
N MET A 274 11.43 13.28 6.11
CA MET A 274 10.71 12.17 6.74
C MET A 274 11.43 11.57 7.94
N ARG A 275 12.73 11.86 8.10
CA ARG A 275 13.65 11.23 9.06
C ARG A 275 13.18 11.36 10.50
N GLU A 276 12.70 12.53 10.92
CA GLU A 276 12.20 12.71 12.29
C GLU A 276 10.99 11.80 12.57
N SER A 277 10.07 11.68 11.61
CA SER A 277 8.90 10.81 11.73
C SER A 277 9.30 9.33 11.74
N GLU A 278 10.25 8.93 10.89
CA GLU A 278 10.80 7.58 10.87
C GLU A 278 11.49 7.22 12.20
N ILE A 279 12.28 8.13 12.76
CA ILE A 279 12.93 7.93 14.08
C ILE A 279 11.86 7.74 15.16
N LYS A 280 10.88 8.64 15.23
CA LYS A 280 9.79 8.57 16.22
C LYS A 280 9.01 7.26 16.10
N TYR A 281 8.72 6.82 14.87
CA TYR A 281 8.08 5.54 14.61
C TYR A 281 8.95 4.35 15.07
N ASN A 282 10.22 4.30 14.67
CA ASN A 282 11.13 3.23 15.05
C ASN A 282 11.36 3.16 16.57
N LEU A 283 11.40 4.31 17.25
CA LEU A 283 11.43 4.37 18.71
C LEU A 283 10.18 3.75 19.31
N LEU A 284 8.99 4.12 18.83
CA LEU A 284 7.74 3.54 19.31
C LEU A 284 7.71 2.01 19.12
N VAL A 285 8.10 1.53 17.93
CA VAL A 285 8.21 0.09 17.65
C VAL A 285 9.12 -0.59 18.65
N ARG A 286 10.32 -0.05 18.89
CA ARG A 286 11.25 -0.64 19.85
C ARG A 286 10.71 -0.63 21.28
N VAL A 287 10.08 0.46 21.71
CA VAL A 287 9.45 0.55 23.03
C VAL A 287 8.34 -0.50 23.15
N ALA A 288 7.57 -0.72 22.09
CA ALA A 288 6.55 -1.77 22.05
C ALA A 288 7.15 -3.18 22.13
N GLU A 289 8.26 -3.45 21.43
CA GLU A 289 8.94 -4.76 21.45
C GLU A 289 9.53 -5.12 22.82
N THR A 290 10.03 -4.13 23.57
CA THR A 290 10.64 -4.37 24.88
C THR A 290 9.62 -4.36 26.01
N SER A 291 8.42 -3.81 25.78
CA SER A 291 7.37 -3.66 26.77
C SER A 291 6.29 -4.73 26.67
N GLU A 292 5.57 -4.96 27.75
CA GLU A 292 4.46 -5.92 27.82
C GLU A 292 3.15 -5.17 28.10
N VAL A 293 2.15 -5.33 27.22
CA VAL A 293 0.78 -4.88 27.45
C VAL A 293 -0.05 -6.03 28.02
N LYS A 294 -0.46 -5.90 29.27
CA LYS A 294 -1.16 -6.93 30.06
C LYS A 294 -2.67 -6.98 29.82
N GLY A 295 -3.21 -5.95 29.18
CA GLY A 295 -4.63 -5.80 28.91
C GLY A 295 -4.98 -4.35 28.60
N TYR A 296 -6.27 -4.06 28.48
CA TYR A 296 -6.79 -2.74 28.13
C TYR A 296 -7.80 -2.27 29.17
N PRO A 297 -7.85 -0.97 29.51
CA PRO A 297 -8.90 -0.44 30.37
C PRO A 297 -10.27 -0.63 29.71
N GLN A 298 -11.11 -1.51 30.28
CA GLN A 298 -12.38 -1.89 29.64
C GLN A 298 -13.30 -0.69 29.42
N GLU A 299 -13.38 0.24 30.39
CA GLU A 299 -14.19 1.45 30.25
C GLU A 299 -13.76 2.31 29.05
N LEU A 300 -12.46 2.33 28.75
CA LEU A 300 -11.92 3.06 27.61
C LEU A 300 -12.14 2.33 26.29
N VAL A 301 -12.09 1.00 26.30
CA VAL A 301 -12.46 0.17 25.13
C VAL A 301 -13.94 0.37 24.81
N ASP A 302 -14.83 0.27 25.81
CA ASP A 302 -16.26 0.46 25.66
C ASP A 302 -16.58 1.88 25.14
N TYR A 303 -15.87 2.89 25.65
CA TYR A 303 -15.95 4.27 25.16
C TYR A 303 -15.56 4.38 23.68
N GLY A 304 -14.46 3.76 23.26
CA GLY A 304 -14.01 3.75 21.86
C GLY A 304 -15.00 3.04 20.93
N VAL A 305 -15.53 1.89 21.35
CA VAL A 305 -16.55 1.14 20.61
C VAL A 305 -17.82 1.96 20.45
N ALA A 306 -18.29 2.62 21.51
CA ALA A 306 -19.47 3.48 21.45
C ALA A 306 -19.27 4.67 20.49
N LEU A 307 -18.08 5.27 20.48
CA LEU A 307 -17.73 6.33 19.53
C LEU A 307 -17.71 5.84 18.08
N MET A 308 -17.10 4.69 17.83
CA MET A 308 -17.05 4.13 16.49
C MET A 308 -18.42 3.73 15.98
N GLU A 309 -19.25 3.09 16.82
CA GLU A 309 -20.63 2.79 16.50
C GLU A 309 -21.41 4.08 16.18
N SER A 310 -21.27 5.12 17.00
CA SER A 310 -21.93 6.40 16.74
C SER A 310 -21.53 6.98 15.38
N ALA A 311 -20.26 6.90 15.00
CA ALA A 311 -19.79 7.41 13.71
C ALA A 311 -20.36 6.62 12.53
N TYR A 312 -20.41 5.29 12.64
CA TYR A 312 -20.99 4.45 11.59
C TYR A 312 -22.52 4.60 11.49
N ARG A 313 -23.21 4.80 12.63
CA ARG A 313 -24.64 5.13 12.62
C ARG A 313 -24.92 6.45 11.92
N GLU A 314 -24.09 7.49 12.14
CA GLU A 314 -24.20 8.75 11.39
C GLU A 314 -23.97 8.56 9.88
N MET A 315 -23.05 7.66 9.51
CA MET A 315 -22.84 7.30 8.11
C MET A 315 -24.08 6.60 7.53
N ALA A 316 -24.67 5.64 8.23
CA ALA A 316 -25.90 4.97 7.83
C ALA A 316 -27.06 5.97 7.65
N GLU A 317 -27.24 6.90 8.61
CA GLU A 317 -28.23 7.98 8.51
C GLU A 317 -28.00 8.86 7.27
N ALA A 318 -26.74 9.16 6.93
CA ALA A 318 -26.40 9.93 5.72
C ALA A 318 -26.77 9.18 4.42
N TYR A 319 -26.71 7.85 4.43
CA TYR A 319 -27.21 6.99 3.35
C TYR A 319 -28.71 6.70 3.44
N SER A 320 -29.40 7.25 4.45
CA SER A 320 -30.84 7.04 4.71
C SER A 320 -31.23 5.57 4.88
N VAL A 321 -30.33 4.77 5.45
CA VAL A 321 -30.54 3.35 5.79
C VAL A 321 -30.37 3.13 7.29
N ASP A 322 -31.01 2.09 7.82
CA ASP A 322 -30.80 1.70 9.21
C ASP A 322 -29.39 1.11 9.39
N PHE A 323 -28.83 1.20 10.62
CA PHE A 323 -27.45 0.80 10.86
C PHE A 323 -27.20 -0.69 10.60
N ALA A 324 -28.13 -1.54 11.00
CA ALA A 324 -28.03 -2.97 10.76
C ALA A 324 -28.07 -3.30 9.26
N GLU A 325 -28.89 -2.58 8.48
CA GLU A 325 -28.95 -2.68 7.02
C GLU A 325 -27.66 -2.16 6.36
N PHE A 326 -27.13 -1.03 6.84
CA PHE A 326 -25.87 -0.47 6.38
C PHE A 326 -24.71 -1.46 6.55
N LEU A 327 -24.59 -2.07 7.74
CA LEU A 327 -23.59 -3.11 7.99
C LEU A 327 -23.82 -4.33 7.07
N SER A 328 -25.07 -4.68 6.82
CA SER A 328 -25.39 -5.82 5.97
C SER A 328 -24.94 -5.60 4.53
N MET A 329 -25.23 -4.43 3.97
CA MET A 329 -24.95 -4.07 2.58
C MET A 329 -23.46 -3.78 2.34
N ALA A 330 -22.82 -3.04 3.25
CA ALA A 330 -21.46 -2.55 3.04
C ALA A 330 -20.38 -3.47 3.63
N TYR A 331 -20.74 -4.39 4.54
CA TYR A 331 -19.78 -5.19 5.31
C TYR A 331 -20.18 -6.67 5.38
N ASN A 332 -20.50 -7.29 4.24
CA ASN A 332 -20.68 -8.75 4.11
C ASN A 332 -21.71 -9.35 5.10
N ASN A 333 -22.89 -8.74 5.23
CA ASN A 333 -23.94 -9.19 6.16
C ASN A 333 -23.51 -9.19 7.64
N MET A 334 -22.63 -8.27 8.03
CA MET A 334 -22.16 -8.13 9.42
C MET A 334 -23.29 -7.68 10.36
N THR A 335 -23.43 -8.38 11.48
CA THR A 335 -24.36 -7.99 12.56
C THR A 335 -23.77 -6.89 13.44
N VAL A 336 -24.63 -6.14 14.15
CA VAL A 336 -24.20 -5.11 15.12
C VAL A 336 -23.29 -5.68 16.21
N GLU A 337 -23.54 -6.91 16.69
CA GLU A 337 -22.68 -7.56 17.69
C GLU A 337 -21.29 -7.90 17.14
N GLN A 338 -21.22 -8.38 15.89
CA GLN A 338 -19.95 -8.64 15.20
C GLN A 338 -19.18 -7.33 14.98
N PHE A 339 -19.88 -6.27 14.56
CA PHE A 339 -19.31 -4.94 14.45
C PHE A 339 -18.71 -4.49 15.78
N ARG A 340 -19.45 -4.57 16.90
CA ARG A 340 -18.93 -4.19 18.23
C ARG A 340 -17.69 -4.99 18.65
N LYS A 341 -17.63 -6.30 18.32
CA LYS A 341 -16.46 -7.13 18.62
C LYS A 341 -15.25 -6.73 17.77
N GLN A 342 -15.45 -6.53 16.47
CA GLN A 342 -14.41 -6.06 15.57
C GLN A 342 -13.91 -4.67 15.99
N ALA A 343 -14.85 -3.79 16.34
CA ALA A 343 -14.59 -2.48 16.87
C ALA A 343 -13.71 -2.51 18.12
N ALA A 344 -13.98 -3.44 19.04
CA ALA A 344 -13.17 -3.59 20.23
C ALA A 344 -11.72 -3.97 19.90
N VAL A 345 -11.50 -4.82 18.90
CA VAL A 345 -10.14 -5.19 18.44
C VAL A 345 -9.42 -3.98 17.84
N GLU A 346 -10.08 -3.23 16.97
CA GLU A 346 -9.52 -2.02 16.34
C GLU A 346 -9.19 -0.92 17.37
N VAL A 347 -10.10 -0.71 18.31
CA VAL A 347 -9.89 0.21 19.44
C VAL A 347 -8.69 -0.23 20.27
N GLN A 348 -8.54 -1.51 20.57
CA GLN A 348 -7.39 -2.02 21.32
C GLN A 348 -6.06 -1.81 20.58
N MET A 349 -6.02 -2.06 19.27
CA MET A 349 -4.82 -1.86 18.46
C MET A 349 -4.35 -0.40 18.49
N THR A 350 -5.28 0.55 18.33
CA THR A 350 -4.96 1.99 18.40
C THR A 350 -4.59 2.44 19.82
N MET A 351 -5.25 1.88 20.84
CA MET A 351 -4.94 2.16 22.25
C MET A 351 -3.57 1.65 22.69
N GLN A 352 -3.03 0.60 22.06
CA GLN A 352 -1.74 0.02 22.46
C GLN A 352 -0.62 1.07 22.46
N GLN A 353 -0.53 1.88 21.40
CA GLN A 353 0.44 2.98 21.32
C GLN A 353 0.21 4.03 22.40
N GLU A 354 -1.05 4.44 22.61
CA GLU A 354 -1.39 5.42 23.65
C GLU A 354 -1.00 4.92 25.04
N LEU A 355 -1.30 3.65 25.36
CA LEU A 355 -0.95 3.02 26.63
C LEU A 355 0.57 3.04 26.85
N LEU A 356 1.36 2.67 25.84
CA LEU A 356 2.82 2.66 25.92
C LEU A 356 3.39 4.06 26.17
N LEU A 357 3.00 5.04 25.35
CA LEU A 357 3.50 6.42 25.48
C LEU A 357 3.05 7.07 26.79
N LYS A 358 1.80 6.84 27.22
CA LYS A 358 1.33 7.33 28.52
C LYS A 358 2.04 6.63 29.68
N ALA A 359 2.38 5.34 29.57
CA ALA A 359 3.17 4.66 30.59
C ALA A 359 4.57 5.28 30.72
N VAL A 360 5.22 5.64 29.60
CA VAL A 360 6.50 6.37 29.62
C VAL A 360 6.32 7.74 30.26
N ALA A 361 5.26 8.48 29.91
CA ALA A 361 4.94 9.76 30.53
C ALA A 361 4.78 9.65 32.05
N GLU A 362 4.04 8.65 32.54
CA GLU A 362 3.87 8.37 33.96
C GLU A 362 5.19 8.02 34.66
N ALA A 363 6.04 7.21 34.02
CA ALA A 363 7.33 6.79 34.58
C ALA A 363 8.31 7.96 34.73
N GLU A 364 8.28 8.91 33.80
CA GLU A 364 9.20 10.04 33.72
C GLU A 364 8.62 11.33 34.31
N GLY A 365 7.34 11.33 34.69
CA GLY A 365 6.65 12.53 35.18
C GLY A 365 6.46 13.60 34.10
N ILE A 366 6.29 13.19 32.84
CA ILE A 366 6.03 14.09 31.72
C ILE A 366 4.56 14.50 31.77
N GLU A 367 4.33 15.79 31.95
CA GLU A 367 3.00 16.41 31.95
C GLU A 367 2.92 17.49 30.86
N ILE A 368 1.70 17.75 30.39
CA ILE A 368 1.41 18.88 29.50
C ILE A 368 1.05 20.11 30.33
N SER A 369 1.74 21.21 30.10
CA SER A 369 1.34 22.53 30.59
C SER A 369 0.31 23.17 29.66
N ASP A 370 -0.32 24.26 30.09
CA ASP A 370 -1.22 25.04 29.23
C ASP A 370 -0.47 25.65 28.03
N GLU A 371 0.82 25.95 28.20
CA GLU A 371 1.68 26.44 27.13
C GLU A 371 1.98 25.34 26.09
N ASP A 372 2.29 24.12 26.55
CA ASP A 372 2.47 22.96 25.68
C ASP A 372 1.19 22.68 24.88
N TYR A 373 0.03 22.75 25.53
CA TYR A 373 -1.26 22.55 24.87
C TYR A 373 -1.53 23.63 23.81
N ALA A 374 -1.29 24.90 24.12
CA ALA A 374 -1.48 26.00 23.18
C ALA A 374 -0.53 25.90 21.98
N ALA A 375 0.75 25.57 22.21
CA ALA A 375 1.73 25.36 21.15
C ALA A 375 1.35 24.17 20.27
N GLY A 376 0.98 23.05 20.89
CA GLY A 376 0.53 21.86 20.19
C GLY A 376 -0.74 22.09 19.36
N CYS A 377 -1.71 22.86 19.86
CA CYS A 377 -2.87 23.26 19.06
C CYS A 377 -2.48 24.01 17.79
N GLU A 378 -1.52 24.94 17.86
CA GLU A 378 -1.07 25.70 16.70
C GLU A 378 -0.27 24.84 15.71
N GLU A 379 0.56 23.94 16.21
CA GLU A 379 1.27 22.96 15.39
C GLU A 379 0.30 22.03 14.66
N TYR A 380 -0.67 21.47 15.39
CA TYR A 380 -1.69 20.58 14.84
C TYR A 380 -2.53 21.30 13.79
N ARG A 381 -2.94 22.54 14.06
CA ARG A 381 -3.66 23.38 13.10
C ARG A 381 -2.88 23.53 11.79
N LYS A 382 -1.57 23.75 11.84
CA LYS A 382 -0.72 23.89 10.65
C LYS A 382 -0.59 22.59 9.87
N THR A 383 -0.35 21.48 10.55
CA THR A 383 -0.14 20.17 9.92
C THR A 383 -1.43 19.60 9.33
N THR A 384 -2.57 19.87 9.95
CA THR A 384 -3.89 19.39 9.50
C THR A 384 -4.63 20.38 8.60
N GLY A 385 -4.11 21.60 8.44
CA GLY A 385 -4.64 22.61 7.51
C GLY A 385 -5.91 23.34 7.98
N PHE A 386 -6.28 23.27 9.26
CA PHE A 386 -7.41 24.05 9.78
C PHE A 386 -7.10 25.56 9.78
N GLU A 387 -8.12 26.39 9.57
CA GLU A 387 -7.93 27.84 9.58
C GLU A 387 -7.70 28.34 11.02
N THR A 388 -8.46 27.80 11.98
CA THR A 388 -8.44 28.23 13.38
C THR A 388 -8.27 27.07 14.37
N VAL A 389 -7.77 27.37 15.58
CA VAL A 389 -7.65 26.39 16.68
C VAL A 389 -9.04 25.97 17.17
N GLU A 390 -10.02 26.86 17.13
CA GLU A 390 -11.40 26.57 17.52
C GLU A 390 -12.03 25.49 16.63
N GLU A 391 -11.77 25.52 15.32
CA GLU A 391 -12.22 24.48 14.39
C GLU A 391 -11.52 23.15 14.64
N LEU A 392 -10.21 23.17 14.89
CA LEU A 392 -9.43 22.00 15.27
C LEU A 392 -10.02 21.34 16.54
N ILE A 393 -10.25 22.12 17.60
CA ILE A 393 -10.84 21.64 18.85
C ILE A 393 -12.28 21.15 18.64
N ALA A 394 -13.06 21.84 17.81
CA ALA A 394 -14.42 21.40 17.49
C ALA A 394 -14.40 20.05 16.76
N TYR A 395 -13.41 19.81 15.91
CA TYR A 395 -13.28 18.61 15.08
C TYR A 395 -12.64 17.43 15.79
N TYR A 396 -11.58 17.59 16.57
CA TYR A 396 -10.91 16.49 17.28
C TYR A 396 -11.37 16.34 18.73
N GLY A 397 -11.81 17.43 19.35
CA GLY A 397 -12.06 17.49 20.79
C GLY A 397 -10.79 17.80 21.60
N GLU A 398 -10.96 18.53 22.71
CA GLU A 398 -9.85 18.94 23.58
C GLU A 398 -9.07 17.73 24.14
N ASP A 399 -9.77 16.69 24.61
CA ASP A 399 -9.13 15.50 25.18
C ASP A 399 -8.19 14.82 24.18
N GLN A 400 -8.63 14.70 22.92
CA GLN A 400 -7.82 14.07 21.88
C GLN A 400 -6.56 14.89 21.59
N ILE A 401 -6.70 16.22 21.47
CA ILE A 401 -5.56 17.10 21.24
C ILE A 401 -4.57 17.02 22.42
N ARG A 402 -5.07 16.98 23.67
CA ARG A 402 -4.20 16.81 24.85
C ARG A 402 -3.43 15.50 24.84
N ILE A 403 -4.07 14.39 24.47
CA ILE A 403 -3.41 13.08 24.33
C ILE A 403 -2.31 13.15 23.27
N SER A 404 -2.65 13.69 22.11
CA SER A 404 -1.77 13.92 20.98
C SER A 404 -0.53 14.77 21.33
N VAL A 405 -0.72 15.88 22.05
CA VAL A 405 0.38 16.74 22.52
C VAL A 405 1.27 16.00 23.53
N LEU A 406 0.68 15.24 24.46
CA LEU A 406 1.44 14.43 25.40
C LEU A 406 2.28 13.37 24.68
N GLN A 407 1.68 12.66 23.71
CA GLN A 407 2.36 11.64 22.91
C GLN A 407 3.55 12.22 22.16
N ASN A 408 3.39 13.37 21.49
CA ASN A 408 4.50 14.05 20.81
C ASN A 408 5.62 14.40 21.78
N LYS A 409 5.28 14.97 22.95
CA LYS A 409 6.27 15.32 23.98
C LYS A 409 7.02 14.10 24.52
N VAL A 410 6.36 12.94 24.63
CA VAL A 410 7.00 11.68 24.99
C VAL A 410 7.91 11.18 23.88
N LEU A 411 7.49 11.26 22.62
CA LEU A 411 8.32 10.86 21.47
C LEU A 411 9.56 11.74 21.34
N ASP A 412 9.44 13.04 21.57
CA ASP A 412 10.58 13.97 21.61
C ASP A 412 11.56 13.58 22.73
N PHE A 413 11.04 13.26 23.91
CA PHE A 413 11.86 12.74 25.01
C PHE A 413 12.55 11.41 24.64
N LEU A 414 11.85 10.48 24.00
CA LEU A 414 12.45 9.22 23.55
C LEU A 414 13.56 9.49 22.54
N MET A 415 13.36 10.45 21.63
CA MET A 415 14.34 10.84 20.61
C MET A 415 15.58 11.49 21.23
N GLU A 416 15.43 12.38 22.22
CA GLU A 416 16.54 12.98 22.98
C GLU A 416 17.39 11.94 23.72
N HIS A 417 16.78 10.79 24.05
CA HIS A 417 17.43 9.69 24.75
C HIS A 417 17.75 8.48 23.86
N ALA A 418 17.57 8.59 22.55
CA ALA A 418 17.89 7.55 21.59
C ALA A 418 19.38 7.57 21.19
N ILE A 419 19.86 6.43 20.71
CA ILE A 419 21.13 6.33 19.98
C ILE A 419 20.78 6.24 18.51
N ILE A 420 21.03 7.30 17.75
CA ILE A 420 20.76 7.34 16.31
C ILE A 420 22.04 6.90 15.59
N GLU A 421 21.97 5.76 14.91
CA GLU A 421 23.05 5.25 14.07
C GLU A 421 22.63 5.42 12.60
N GLU A 422 23.46 6.09 11.80
CA GLU A 422 23.31 6.06 10.35
C GLU A 422 23.97 4.77 9.85
N GLU A 423 23.20 3.93 9.15
CA GLU A 423 23.80 2.83 8.42
C GLU A 423 24.72 3.44 7.35
N THR A 424 26.00 3.11 7.42
CA THR A 424 26.98 3.53 6.41
C THR A 424 27.24 2.34 5.52
N GLU A 425 27.22 2.55 4.20
CA GLU A 425 27.69 1.56 3.24
C GLU A 425 29.04 1.01 3.72
N PRO A 426 29.25 -0.32 3.77
CA PRO A 426 30.57 -0.85 3.99
C PRO A 426 31.45 -0.34 2.85
N GLU A 427 32.42 0.52 3.20
CA GLU A 427 33.39 1.09 2.27
C GLU A 427 34.04 -0.05 1.47
N SER A 428 33.53 -0.28 0.26
CA SER A 428 34.09 -1.26 -0.67
C SER A 428 35.49 -0.78 -0.99
N ALA A 429 36.49 -1.51 -0.50
CA ALA A 429 37.91 -1.31 -0.78
C ALA A 429 38.18 -1.39 -2.30
N ALA A 430 38.00 -0.27 -2.98
CA ALA A 430 38.29 -0.09 -4.39
C ALA A 430 39.00 1.24 -4.62
N ASP A 431 39.98 1.57 -3.77
CA ASP A 431 40.92 2.65 -4.08
C ASP A 431 42.34 2.34 -3.59
N GLU A 432 42.89 1.18 -3.98
CA GLU A 432 44.34 0.94 -4.01
C GLU A 432 44.71 -0.05 -5.13
N ALA A 433 44.37 0.26 -6.39
CA ALA A 433 44.92 -0.47 -7.53
C ALA A 433 44.95 0.39 -8.80
N GLY A 434 45.60 1.56 -8.74
CA GLY A 434 45.53 2.53 -9.83
C GLY A 434 46.76 3.39 -10.09
N THR A 435 47.98 2.99 -9.74
CA THR A 435 49.17 3.67 -10.29
C THR A 435 50.41 2.78 -10.31
N LYS A 436 50.56 1.97 -11.37
CA LYS A 436 51.87 1.59 -11.93
C LYS A 436 51.71 0.87 -13.26
N LYS A 437 51.79 1.62 -14.35
CA LYS A 437 52.53 1.29 -15.58
C LYS A 437 52.32 2.37 -16.63
N ASP A 438 53.30 3.25 -16.77
CA ASP A 438 53.95 3.38 -18.07
C ASP A 438 55.39 3.89 -17.90
N GLY A 439 56.30 3.42 -18.75
CA GLY A 439 57.71 3.81 -18.73
C GLY A 439 58.70 2.67 -18.95
N THR A 440 58.67 2.05 -20.14
CA THR A 440 59.80 1.28 -20.65
C THR A 440 60.76 2.20 -21.39
N ALA A 441 62.01 2.33 -20.92
CA ALA A 441 63.17 2.57 -21.77
C ALA A 441 64.47 2.21 -21.03
N ALA A 442 65.31 1.46 -21.73
CA ALA A 442 66.58 0.89 -21.28
C ALA A 442 67.72 1.91 -21.16
N GLY A 443 68.73 1.61 -20.35
CA GLY A 443 70.03 2.26 -20.38
C GLY A 443 70.89 1.99 -19.14
N GLN A 444 71.82 1.05 -19.24
CA GLN A 444 72.97 0.89 -18.33
C GLN A 444 73.95 2.06 -18.50
N ASP A 445 74.43 2.67 -17.40
CA ASP A 445 75.83 3.07 -17.15
C ASP A 445 75.90 3.70 -15.74
N GLU A 446 76.62 3.08 -14.80
CA GLU A 446 77.99 3.39 -14.37
C GLU A 446 78.12 4.43 -13.23
N THR A 447 78.67 3.91 -12.12
CA THR A 447 79.63 4.55 -11.18
C THR A 447 79.25 5.77 -10.31
N LYS A 448 79.30 5.49 -8.99
CA LYS A 448 80.30 6.00 -8.01
C LYS A 448 80.15 7.43 -7.47
N ALA A 449 79.84 7.51 -6.18
CA ALA A 449 80.40 8.37 -5.10
C ALA A 449 79.30 8.50 -4.03
N GLY A 450 79.50 8.37 -2.72
CA GLY A 450 80.69 8.57 -1.89
C GLY A 450 80.32 9.54 -0.77
N ALA A 451 80.67 9.17 0.47
CA ALA A 451 80.58 9.92 1.75
C ALA A 451 79.15 10.11 2.30
N GLU A 452 78.77 9.57 3.47
CA GLU A 452 79.37 9.63 4.83
C GLU A 452 79.17 10.98 5.51
N GLU A 453 78.91 10.89 6.82
CA GLU A 453 78.79 11.93 7.86
C GLU A 453 77.36 12.47 8.12
N THR A 454 76.63 12.00 9.14
CA THR A 454 76.74 12.12 10.62
C THR A 454 76.17 13.42 11.19
N GLU A 455 75.31 13.23 12.22
CA GLU A 455 74.99 14.16 13.33
C GLU A 455 74.32 15.48 12.92
N THR A 456 73.35 16.09 13.59
CA THR A 456 72.63 16.08 14.89
C THR A 456 71.55 17.16 14.61
N GLU A 457 70.32 17.13 15.07
CA GLU A 457 69.76 17.13 16.43
C GLU A 457 68.23 17.15 16.26
#